data_AF-A0A0J9S3N8-F1
#
_entry.id   AF-A0A0J9S3N8-F1
#
_cell.length_a   1.000
_cell.length_b   1.000
_cell.length_c   1.000
_cell.angle_alpha   90.00
_cell.angle_beta   90.00
_cell.angle_gamma   90.00
#
_symmetry.space_group_name_H-M   'P 1'
#
loop_
_entity.id
_entity.type
_entity.pdbx_description
1 polymer ?
#
loop_
_entity_poly.entity_id
_entity_poly.type
_entity_poly.pdbx_seq_one_letter_code
_entity_poly.pdbx_strand_id
1 'polypeptide(L)'
;MAKIICNKLISIYKKLKNKSSNYSRDINYKKDFAFLTYWVNWKIYGEFYEKISVSEFYDLIGSYVQLDSGYELTNTHVFEIDKDVLNKLNILYNLYKNYSKLNSIKYTNSEQNNEVLTLSTACCTDYIKVSYICNGDNKKNNHKFCKKLNVFESKYNGLFNKYDKNIYEFSDNLIKLEECPNPKIITTAITGSIIGLIPLVGILYKASELNIKL
;
A
#
# COMPACT_ATOMS: atom_id res chain seq x y z
N MET A 1 8.91 21.82 -3.97
CA MET A 1 8.29 20.51 -3.66
C MET A 1 6.94 20.67 -2.96
N ALA A 2 6.89 21.38 -1.82
CA ALA A 2 5.66 21.67 -1.07
C ALA A 2 4.47 22.17 -1.93
N LYS A 3 4.70 23.12 -2.87
CA LYS A 3 3.64 23.63 -3.77
C LYS A 3 2.99 22.55 -4.65
N ILE A 4 3.76 21.59 -5.16
CA ILE A 4 3.22 20.51 -6.02
C ILE A 4 2.38 19.55 -5.18
N ILE A 5 2.84 19.19 -3.98
CA ILE A 5 2.12 18.30 -3.07
C ILE A 5 0.84 18.97 -2.59
N CYS A 6 0.91 20.26 -2.22
CA CYS A 6 -0.22 21.08 -1.85
C CYS A 6 -1.29 21.11 -2.96
N ASN A 7 -0.91 21.43 -4.20
CA ASN A 7 -1.84 21.44 -5.33
C ASN A 7 -2.49 20.07 -5.58
N LYS A 8 -1.73 18.97 -5.45
CA LYS A 8 -2.27 17.61 -5.56
C LYS A 8 -3.25 17.30 -4.43
N LEU A 9 -2.90 17.65 -3.18
CA LEU A 9 -3.78 17.44 -2.03
C LEU A 9 -5.10 18.19 -2.19
N ILE A 10 -5.05 19.47 -2.58
CA ILE A 10 -6.24 20.29 -2.85
C ILE A 10 -7.10 19.65 -3.95
N SER A 11 -6.48 19.16 -5.03
CA SER A 11 -7.20 18.50 -6.11
C SER A 11 -7.91 17.22 -5.64
N ILE A 12 -7.24 16.39 -4.84
CA ILE A 12 -7.83 15.20 -4.24
C ILE A 12 -8.99 15.60 -3.32
N TYR A 13 -8.78 16.57 -2.43
CA TYR A 13 -9.81 17.08 -1.53
C TYR A 13 -11.05 17.57 -2.28
N LYS A 14 -10.88 18.40 -3.32
CA LYS A 14 -12.00 18.91 -4.13
C LYS A 14 -12.77 17.79 -4.83
N LYS A 15 -12.09 16.72 -5.27
CA LYS A 15 -12.73 15.53 -5.84
C LYS A 15 -13.54 14.76 -4.80
N LEU A 16 -13.01 14.55 -3.59
CA LEU A 16 -13.71 13.86 -2.51
C LEU A 16 -14.92 14.67 -2.01
N LYS A 17 -14.76 15.99 -1.84
CA LYS A 17 -15.83 16.93 -1.49
C LYS A 17 -16.98 16.91 -2.51
N ASN A 18 -16.70 16.63 -3.78
CA ASN A 18 -17.69 16.57 -4.87
C ASN A 18 -18.70 17.74 -4.88
N LYS A 19 -18.22 18.98 -4.72
CA LYS A 19 -19.03 20.21 -4.63
C LYS A 19 -20.01 20.28 -3.44
N SER A 20 -19.95 19.35 -2.48
CA SER A 20 -20.81 19.38 -1.29
C SER A 20 -20.50 20.60 -0.42
N SER A 21 -21.50 21.43 -0.18
CA SER A 21 -21.39 22.59 0.73
C SER A 21 -21.36 22.18 2.20
N ASN A 22 -21.86 20.99 2.55
CA ASN A 22 -21.91 20.45 3.91
C ASN A 22 -21.05 19.19 4.06
N TYR A 23 -19.87 19.19 3.44
CA TYR A 23 -19.02 18.02 3.37
C TYR A 23 -18.63 17.43 4.74
N SER A 24 -18.52 18.25 5.78
CA SER A 24 -18.27 17.80 7.16
C SER A 24 -19.34 16.88 7.74
N ARG A 25 -20.56 16.90 7.18
CA ARG A 25 -21.68 16.03 7.56
C ARG A 25 -21.80 14.79 6.67
N ASP A 26 -20.96 14.67 5.65
CA ASP A 26 -20.98 13.50 4.76
C ASP A 26 -20.55 12.24 5.52
N ILE A 27 -21.22 11.12 5.26
CA ILE A 27 -20.92 9.83 5.88
C ILE A 27 -19.48 9.35 5.58
N ASN A 28 -18.91 9.79 4.46
CA ASN A 28 -17.55 9.47 4.05
C ASN A 28 -16.52 10.49 4.53
N TYR A 29 -16.92 11.66 5.05
CA TYR A 29 -16.00 12.72 5.49
C TYR A 29 -14.83 12.19 6.32
N LYS A 30 -15.12 11.40 7.36
CA LYS A 30 -14.08 10.81 8.23
C LYS A 30 -13.16 9.83 7.49
N LYS A 31 -13.70 9.04 6.56
CA LYS A 31 -12.91 8.08 5.76
C LYS A 31 -12.03 8.81 4.75
N ASP A 32 -12.56 9.84 4.14
CA ASP A 32 -11.86 10.67 3.17
C ASP A 32 -10.70 11.42 3.84
N PHE A 33 -10.92 11.99 5.02
CA PHE A 33 -9.84 12.62 5.80
C PHE A 33 -8.81 11.61 6.31
N ALA A 34 -9.21 10.40 6.68
CA ALA A 34 -8.26 9.33 7.00
C ALA A 34 -7.38 8.97 5.78
N PHE A 35 -7.97 8.94 4.57
CA PHE A 35 -7.21 8.75 3.33
C PHE A 35 -6.27 9.91 3.03
N LEU A 36 -6.74 11.15 3.16
CA LEU A 36 -5.91 12.35 2.96
C LEU A 36 -4.72 12.36 3.93
N THR A 37 -4.97 12.05 5.20
CA THR A 37 -3.92 11.94 6.23
C THR A 37 -2.91 10.87 5.89
N TYR A 38 -3.36 9.68 5.49
CA TYR A 38 -2.48 8.62 4.99
C TYR A 38 -1.65 9.10 3.79
N TRP A 39 -2.28 9.74 2.81
CA TRP A 39 -1.63 10.18 1.58
C TRP A 39 -0.52 11.19 1.89
N VAL A 40 -0.78 12.16 2.78
CA VAL A 40 0.23 13.14 3.20
C VAL A 40 1.38 12.47 3.94
N ASN A 41 1.09 11.59 4.92
CA ASN A 41 2.12 10.81 5.63
C ASN A 41 3.01 10.05 4.63
N TRP A 42 2.42 9.39 3.64
CA TRP A 42 3.15 8.68 2.60
C TRP A 42 4.03 9.61 1.76
N LYS A 43 3.53 10.80 1.37
CA LYS A 43 4.33 11.77 0.62
C LYS A 43 5.51 12.29 1.44
N ILE A 44 5.26 12.75 2.65
CA ILE A 44 6.29 13.36 3.51
C ILE A 44 7.37 12.33 3.87
N TYR A 45 6.98 11.17 4.42
CA TYR A 45 7.93 10.23 5.00
C TYR A 45 8.36 9.11 4.05
N GLY A 46 7.57 8.82 3.02
CA GLY A 46 7.83 7.72 2.09
C GLY A 46 8.43 8.14 0.74
N GLU A 47 8.12 9.34 0.25
CA GLU A 47 8.57 9.81 -1.06
C GLU A 47 9.61 10.93 -0.95
N PHE A 48 9.39 11.91 -0.07
CA PHE A 48 10.23 13.11 0.00
C PHE A 48 11.21 13.12 1.18
N TYR A 49 11.03 12.24 2.17
CA TYR A 49 11.87 12.15 3.39
C TYR A 49 12.07 13.50 4.09
N GLU A 50 11.00 14.30 4.12
CA GLU A 50 11.04 15.65 4.68
C GLU A 50 11.08 15.60 6.21
N LYS A 51 11.69 16.62 6.82
CA LYS A 51 11.74 16.76 8.29
C LYS A 51 10.50 17.44 8.89
N ILE A 52 9.57 17.85 8.04
CA ILE A 52 8.34 18.52 8.43
C ILE A 52 7.34 17.52 9.03
N SER A 53 6.68 17.91 10.13
CA SER A 53 5.58 17.10 10.68
C SER A 53 4.36 17.15 9.75
N VAL A 54 3.49 16.14 9.84
CA VAL A 54 2.22 16.17 9.09
C VAL A 54 1.37 17.37 9.51
N SER A 55 1.32 17.68 10.81
CA SER A 55 0.62 18.86 11.32
C SER A 55 1.16 20.15 10.69
N GLU A 56 2.48 20.35 10.76
CA GLU A 56 3.13 21.54 10.21
C GLU A 56 2.90 21.66 8.69
N PHE A 57 2.87 20.54 7.97
CA PHE A 57 2.52 20.55 6.55
C PHE A 57 1.08 21.04 6.30
N TYR A 58 0.11 20.58 7.09
CA TYR A 58 -1.29 21.05 6.98
C TYR A 58 -1.45 22.51 7.42
N ASP A 59 -0.72 22.95 8.44
CA ASP A 59 -0.72 24.35 8.89
C ASP A 59 -0.16 25.27 7.79
N LEU A 60 0.93 24.87 7.13
CA LEU A 60 1.45 25.58 5.95
C LEU A 60 0.40 25.64 4.84
N ILE A 61 -0.27 24.54 4.52
CA ILE A 61 -1.34 24.54 3.50
C ILE A 61 -2.46 25.52 3.88
N GLY A 62 -2.93 25.49 5.14
CA GLY A 62 -3.95 26.41 5.64
C GLY A 62 -3.55 27.87 5.48
N SER A 63 -2.27 28.20 5.63
CA SER A 63 -1.76 29.55 5.42
C SER A 63 -1.67 29.99 3.94
N TYR A 64 -1.50 29.04 3.02
CA TYR A 64 -1.29 29.32 1.58
C TYR A 64 -2.55 29.23 0.72
N VAL A 65 -3.60 28.56 1.19
CA VAL A 65 -4.80 28.27 0.39
C VAL A 65 -5.98 29.03 0.98
N GLN A 66 -6.44 30.05 0.27
CA GLN A 66 -7.82 30.54 0.42
C GLN A 66 -8.76 29.46 -0.12
N LEU A 67 -9.12 28.50 0.73
CA LEU A 67 -10.28 27.65 0.50
C LEU A 67 -11.53 28.48 0.76
N ASP A 68 -12.61 28.23 0.01
CA ASP A 68 -13.90 28.94 0.12
C ASP A 68 -14.47 28.98 1.55
N SER A 69 -13.96 28.13 2.44
CA SER A 69 -13.99 28.34 3.87
C SER A 69 -12.61 28.02 4.48
N GLY A 70 -12.02 28.96 5.22
CA GLY A 70 -10.70 28.83 5.86
C GLY A 70 -10.59 27.72 6.93
N TYR A 71 -11.65 26.93 7.13
CA TYR A 71 -11.74 25.89 8.16
C TYR A 71 -11.66 24.46 7.61
N GLU A 72 -11.77 24.26 6.29
CA GLU A 72 -12.04 22.93 5.73
C GLU A 72 -10.86 21.94 5.78
N LEU A 73 -9.61 22.41 5.74
CA LEU A 73 -8.42 21.56 5.90
C LEU A 73 -7.72 21.72 7.26
N THR A 74 -8.36 22.41 8.22
CA THR A 74 -7.75 22.67 9.53
C THR A 74 -7.73 21.42 10.42
N ASN A 75 -6.67 21.34 11.21
CA ASN A 75 -6.00 20.25 11.93
C ASN A 75 -6.84 19.17 12.68
N THR A 76 -8.17 19.22 12.68
CA THR A 76 -9.02 18.39 13.56
C THR A 76 -9.01 16.88 13.28
N HIS A 77 -8.52 16.45 12.10
CA HIS A 77 -8.50 15.04 11.69
C HIS A 77 -7.14 14.58 11.16
N VAL A 78 -6.10 15.40 11.36
CA VAL A 78 -4.74 15.15 10.88
C VAL A 78 -3.94 14.51 12.00
N PHE A 79 -3.21 13.44 11.68
CA PHE A 79 -2.35 12.74 12.64
C PHE A 79 -1.13 12.15 11.95
N GLU A 80 -0.04 12.05 12.71
CA GLU A 80 1.12 11.29 12.29
C GLU A 80 0.85 9.79 12.39
N ILE A 81 1.21 9.06 11.35
CA ILE A 81 1.11 7.61 11.31
C ILE A 81 2.48 7.06 11.65
N ASP A 82 2.52 6.17 12.63
CA ASP A 82 3.70 5.39 12.96
C ASP A 82 4.34 4.80 11.69
N LYS A 83 5.68 4.86 11.59
CA LYS A 83 6.41 4.50 10.38
C LYS A 83 6.16 3.06 9.95
N ASP A 84 6.07 2.12 10.89
CA ASP A 84 5.82 0.72 10.58
C ASP A 84 4.38 0.50 10.12
N VAL A 85 3.42 1.20 10.74
CA VAL A 85 2.02 1.22 10.28
C VAL A 85 1.91 1.81 8.88
N LEU A 86 2.59 2.93 8.60
CA LEU A 86 2.60 3.58 7.30
C LEU A 86 3.19 2.67 6.22
N ASN A 87 4.30 1.99 6.52
CA ASN A 87 4.90 1.02 5.60
C ASN A 87 3.93 -0.11 5.25
N LYS A 88 3.23 -0.69 6.24
CA LYS A 88 2.20 -1.72 6.02
C LYS A 88 1.05 -1.19 5.15
N LEU A 89 0.58 0.04 5.39
CA LEU A 89 -0.46 0.68 4.59
C LEU A 89 -0.02 0.92 3.15
N ASN A 90 1.22 1.35 2.92
CA ASN A 90 1.77 1.58 1.59
C ASN A 90 1.83 0.28 0.78
N ILE A 91 2.28 -0.82 1.39
CA ILE A 91 2.31 -2.14 0.74
C ILE A 91 0.89 -2.60 0.40
N LEU A 92 -0.05 -2.47 1.34
CA LEU A 92 -1.46 -2.83 1.09
C LEU A 92 -2.09 -1.97 -0.02
N TYR A 93 -1.76 -0.68 -0.07
CA TYR A 93 -2.19 0.22 -1.14
C TYR A 93 -1.64 -0.22 -2.50
N ASN A 94 -0.36 -0.59 -2.58
CA ASN A 94 0.25 -1.06 -3.82
C ASN A 94 -0.39 -2.38 -4.29
N LEU A 95 -0.65 -3.30 -3.38
CA LEU A 95 -1.40 -4.53 -3.66
C LEU A 95 -2.75 -4.21 -4.33
N TYR A 96 -3.57 -3.35 -3.71
CA TYR A 96 -4.86 -2.96 -4.29
C TYR A 96 -4.73 -2.17 -5.60
N LYS A 97 -3.70 -1.33 -5.73
CA LYS A 97 -3.44 -0.58 -6.96
C LYS A 97 -3.14 -1.51 -8.13
N ASN A 98 -2.25 -2.48 -7.94
CA ASN A 98 -1.89 -3.45 -8.97
C ASN A 98 -3.06 -4.41 -9.28
N TYR A 99 -3.78 -4.87 -8.25
CA TYR A 99 -5.02 -5.64 -8.43
C TYR A 99 -6.06 -4.87 -9.24
N SER A 100 -6.27 -3.58 -8.96
CA SER A 100 -7.28 -2.79 -9.68
C SER A 100 -6.95 -2.66 -11.17
N LYS A 101 -5.65 -2.55 -11.50
CA LYS A 101 -5.18 -2.58 -12.89
C LYS A 101 -5.41 -3.94 -13.53
N LEU A 102 -4.98 -5.03 -12.87
CA LEU A 102 -5.22 -6.40 -13.34
C LEU A 102 -6.71 -6.64 -13.61
N ASN A 103 -7.57 -6.30 -12.65
CA ASN A 103 -9.01 -6.47 -12.76
C ASN A 103 -9.67 -5.58 -13.84
N SER A 104 -8.97 -4.57 -14.36
CA SER A 104 -9.43 -3.74 -15.46
C SER A 104 -8.99 -4.24 -16.84
N ILE A 105 -8.05 -5.18 -16.90
CA ILE A 105 -7.60 -5.79 -18.15
C ILE A 105 -8.77 -6.58 -18.74
N LYS A 106 -8.93 -6.51 -20.07
CA LYS A 106 -10.01 -7.20 -20.79
C LYS A 106 -9.71 -8.68 -21.01
N TYR A 107 -8.42 -9.04 -21.03
CA TYR A 107 -7.96 -10.41 -21.16
C TYR A 107 -8.38 -11.02 -22.51
N THR A 108 -8.02 -10.35 -23.60
CA THR A 108 -8.52 -10.67 -24.96
C THR A 108 -7.42 -10.85 -26.01
N ASN A 109 -6.17 -10.45 -25.74
CA ASN A 109 -5.06 -10.60 -26.69
C ASN A 109 -3.73 -10.82 -25.96
N SER A 110 -2.73 -11.31 -26.70
CA SER A 110 -1.41 -11.65 -26.17
C SER A 110 -0.55 -10.42 -25.85
N GLU A 111 -0.84 -9.24 -26.41
CA GLU A 111 -0.14 -7.99 -26.04
C GLU A 111 -0.32 -7.63 -24.55
N GLN A 112 -1.45 -8.06 -23.96
CA GLN A 112 -1.73 -7.87 -22.53
C GLN A 112 -0.89 -8.77 -21.62
N ASN A 113 -0.26 -9.84 -22.15
CA ASN A 113 0.51 -10.81 -21.36
C ASN A 113 1.63 -10.14 -20.54
N ASN A 114 2.38 -9.23 -21.17
CA ASN A 114 3.47 -8.52 -20.50
C ASN A 114 2.95 -7.62 -19.37
N GLU A 115 1.80 -6.97 -19.56
CA GLU A 115 1.18 -6.14 -18.53
C GLU A 115 0.69 -7.00 -17.36
N VAL A 116 0.02 -8.13 -17.65
CA VAL A 116 -0.45 -9.08 -16.64
C VAL A 116 0.73 -9.61 -15.82
N LEU A 117 1.79 -10.09 -16.47
CA LEU A 117 2.98 -10.60 -15.80
C LEU A 117 3.64 -9.54 -14.91
N THR A 118 3.80 -8.32 -15.44
CA THR A 118 4.41 -7.20 -14.71
C THR A 118 3.61 -6.86 -13.45
N LEU A 119 2.29 -6.70 -13.59
CA LEU A 119 1.42 -6.35 -12.46
C LEU A 119 1.31 -7.49 -11.45
N SER A 120 1.25 -8.74 -11.93
CA SER A 120 1.21 -9.92 -11.09
C SER A 120 2.49 -10.10 -10.29
N THR A 121 3.65 -9.93 -10.92
CA THR A 121 4.96 -9.97 -10.27
C THR A 121 5.09 -8.87 -9.22
N ALA A 122 4.58 -7.67 -9.51
CA ALA A 122 4.55 -6.57 -8.55
C ALA A 122 3.64 -6.90 -7.35
N CYS A 123 2.46 -7.50 -7.57
CA CYS A 123 1.61 -8.02 -6.50
C CYS A 123 2.35 -9.06 -5.64
N CYS A 124 3.02 -10.03 -6.26
CA CYS A 124 3.79 -11.04 -5.52
C CYS A 124 4.88 -10.43 -4.64
N THR A 125 5.66 -9.52 -5.22
CA THR A 125 6.75 -8.82 -4.51
C THR A 125 6.24 -8.13 -3.25
N ASP A 126 5.11 -7.43 -3.35
CA ASP A 126 4.51 -6.72 -2.21
C ASP A 126 3.81 -7.68 -1.24
N TYR A 127 3.18 -8.74 -1.72
CA TYR A 127 2.49 -9.73 -0.90
C TYR A 127 3.46 -10.48 0.02
N ILE A 128 4.60 -10.91 -0.51
CA ILE A 128 5.66 -11.60 0.25
C ILE A 128 6.16 -10.74 1.42
N LYS A 129 6.25 -9.41 1.26
CA LYS A 129 6.70 -8.49 2.31
C LYS A 129 5.75 -8.43 3.51
N VAL A 130 4.50 -8.83 3.36
CA VAL A 130 3.47 -8.68 4.41
C VAL A 130 2.75 -9.96 4.80
N SER A 131 2.84 -11.03 3.99
CA SER A 131 2.16 -12.29 4.26
C SER A 131 2.59 -12.92 5.59
N TYR A 132 3.87 -12.83 5.94
CA TYR A 132 4.39 -13.36 7.21
C TYR A 132 3.87 -12.62 8.45
N ILE A 133 3.37 -11.38 8.31
CA ILE A 133 2.81 -10.58 9.42
C ILE A 133 1.54 -11.25 9.96
N CYS A 134 0.86 -12.05 9.13
CA CYS A 134 -0.42 -12.66 9.46
C CYS A 134 -0.34 -14.11 9.91
N ASN A 135 0.84 -14.53 10.40
CA ASN A 135 1.11 -15.87 10.92
C ASN A 135 1.37 -15.86 12.44
N GLY A 136 0.94 -16.90 13.15
CA GLY A 136 1.20 -17.09 14.59
C GLY A 136 0.80 -15.90 15.46
N ASP A 137 1.65 -15.55 16.42
CA ASP A 137 1.42 -14.43 17.36
C ASP A 137 1.40 -13.05 16.67
N ASN A 138 2.10 -12.89 15.54
CA ASN A 138 2.08 -11.65 14.77
C ASN A 138 0.67 -11.31 14.28
N LYS A 139 -0.13 -12.34 13.95
CA LYS A 139 -1.52 -12.16 13.54
C LYS A 139 -2.37 -11.52 14.64
N LYS A 140 -2.14 -11.88 15.90
CA LYS A 140 -2.88 -11.35 17.06
C LYS A 140 -2.64 -9.84 17.19
N ASN A 141 -1.38 -9.42 17.08
CA ASN A 141 -0.99 -8.02 17.18
C ASN A 141 -1.33 -7.19 15.92
N ASN A 142 -1.55 -7.84 14.78
CA ASN A 142 -1.86 -7.18 13.49
C ASN A 142 -3.26 -7.52 12.96
N HIS A 143 -4.21 -7.87 13.84
CA HIS A 143 -5.51 -8.42 13.45
C HIS A 143 -6.26 -7.58 12.39
N LYS A 144 -6.29 -6.24 12.56
CA LYS A 144 -6.95 -5.33 11.60
C LYS A 144 -6.29 -5.35 10.23
N PHE A 145 -4.95 -5.34 10.20
CA PHE A 145 -4.18 -5.43 8.96
C PHE A 145 -4.43 -6.76 8.25
N CYS A 146 -4.36 -7.87 8.99
CA CYS A 146 -4.58 -9.20 8.45
C CYS A 146 -6.00 -9.40 7.92
N LYS A 147 -7.02 -8.82 8.58
CA LYS A 147 -8.38 -8.83 8.03
C LYS A 147 -8.45 -8.13 6.66
N LYS A 148 -7.69 -7.05 6.46
CA LYS A 148 -7.64 -6.36 5.16
C LYS A 148 -6.83 -7.14 4.12
N LEU A 149 -5.72 -7.76 4.52
CA LEU A 149 -4.93 -8.62 3.65
C LEU A 149 -5.73 -9.83 3.16
N ASN A 150 -6.47 -10.51 4.05
CA ASN A 150 -7.31 -11.65 3.67
C ASN A 150 -8.43 -11.26 2.69
N VAL A 151 -8.98 -10.05 2.82
CA VAL A 151 -9.96 -9.52 1.85
C VAL A 151 -9.30 -9.27 0.49
N PHE A 152 -8.06 -8.79 0.48
CA PHE A 152 -7.27 -8.67 -0.74
C PHE A 152 -7.02 -10.05 -1.37
N GLU A 153 -6.53 -11.03 -0.60
CA GLU A 153 -6.29 -12.40 -1.07
C GLU A 153 -7.55 -13.02 -1.69
N SER A 154 -8.69 -12.87 -1.03
CA SER A 154 -9.98 -13.37 -1.54
C SER A 154 -10.35 -12.74 -2.88
N LYS A 155 -10.17 -11.42 -3.03
CA LYS A 155 -10.42 -10.71 -4.28
C LYS A 155 -9.47 -11.13 -5.39
N TYR A 156 -8.19 -11.27 -5.06
CA TYR A 156 -7.16 -11.68 -6.00
C TYR A 156 -7.37 -13.12 -6.46
N ASN A 157 -7.68 -14.04 -5.54
CA ASN A 157 -8.04 -15.42 -5.89
C ASN A 157 -9.31 -15.49 -6.73
N GLY A 158 -10.29 -14.61 -6.48
CA GLY A 158 -11.47 -14.49 -7.33
C GLY A 158 -11.14 -14.02 -8.75
N LEU A 159 -10.23 -13.05 -8.90
CA LEU A 159 -9.70 -12.63 -10.19
C LEU A 159 -8.96 -13.79 -10.87
N PHE A 160 -8.07 -14.44 -10.14
CA PHE A 160 -7.32 -15.59 -10.60
C PHE A 160 -8.27 -16.67 -11.10
N ASN A 161 -9.19 -17.20 -10.29
CA ASN A 161 -10.14 -18.25 -10.70
C ASN A 161 -11.06 -17.87 -11.88
N LYS A 162 -11.28 -16.59 -12.14
CA LYS A 162 -12.06 -16.11 -13.29
C LYS A 162 -11.29 -16.25 -14.61
N TYR A 163 -9.96 -16.09 -14.54
CA TYR A 163 -9.07 -15.99 -15.69
C TYR A 163 -8.03 -17.14 -15.74
N ASP A 164 -7.93 -17.91 -14.67
CA ASP A 164 -7.17 -19.14 -14.53
C ASP A 164 -8.06 -20.32 -14.89
N LYS A 165 -7.68 -20.89 -16.02
CA LYS A 165 -8.07 -22.17 -16.61
C LYS A 165 -7.48 -22.11 -18.01
N ASN A 166 -6.98 -23.26 -18.48
CA ASN A 166 -6.40 -23.63 -19.78
C ASN A 166 -7.16 -23.16 -21.06
N ILE A 167 -7.75 -21.97 -21.04
CA ILE A 167 -8.69 -21.38 -21.98
C ILE A 167 -8.05 -20.13 -22.62
N TYR A 168 -7.07 -19.53 -21.95
CA TYR A 168 -6.49 -18.27 -22.39
C TYR A 168 -4.97 -18.24 -22.32
N GLU A 169 -4.34 -17.74 -23.37
CA GLU A 169 -2.88 -17.61 -23.53
C GLU A 169 -2.20 -16.74 -22.45
N PHE A 170 -2.97 -15.94 -21.69
CA PHE A 170 -2.45 -15.09 -20.63
C PHE A 170 -2.46 -15.75 -19.24
N SER A 171 -3.07 -16.93 -19.06
CA SER A 171 -3.22 -17.56 -17.74
C SER A 171 -1.88 -17.78 -17.05
N ASP A 172 -0.87 -18.16 -17.83
CA ASP A 172 0.48 -18.46 -17.33
C ASP A 172 1.22 -17.22 -16.80
N ASN A 173 0.75 -16.02 -17.17
CA ASN A 173 1.33 -14.75 -16.74
C ASN A 173 0.69 -14.22 -15.45
N LEU A 174 -0.48 -14.73 -15.05
CA LEU A 174 -1.11 -14.37 -13.79
C LEU A 174 -0.65 -15.35 -12.71
N ILE A 175 0.09 -14.85 -11.73
CA ILE A 175 0.74 -15.66 -10.70
C ILE A 175 -0.19 -15.77 -9.49
N LYS A 176 -0.46 -16.98 -8.99
CA LYS A 176 -1.21 -17.13 -7.73
C LYS A 176 -0.42 -16.56 -6.56
N LEU A 177 -1.13 -15.95 -5.61
CA LEU A 177 -0.49 -15.41 -4.41
C LEU A 177 0.27 -16.49 -3.60
N GLU A 178 -0.24 -17.72 -3.58
CA GLU A 178 0.40 -18.86 -2.90
C GLU A 178 1.66 -19.38 -3.61
N GLU A 179 1.77 -19.13 -4.91
CA GLU A 179 2.91 -19.50 -5.75
C GLU A 179 3.96 -18.38 -5.84
N CYS A 180 3.66 -17.21 -5.26
CA CYS A 180 4.63 -16.12 -5.20
C CYS A 180 5.93 -16.61 -4.52
N PRO A 181 7.09 -16.42 -5.16
CA PRO A 181 8.34 -17.02 -4.71
C PRO A 181 8.74 -16.47 -3.34
N ASN A 182 8.45 -17.23 -2.29
CA ASN A 182 8.83 -16.85 -0.94
C ASN A 182 10.34 -17.06 -0.77
N PRO A 183 11.14 -16.01 -0.50
CA PRO A 183 12.58 -16.15 -0.31
C PRO A 183 12.94 -17.08 0.86
N LYS A 184 12.01 -17.36 1.79
CA LYS A 184 12.21 -18.38 2.85
C LYS A 184 12.13 -19.82 2.34
N ILE A 185 11.49 -20.08 1.19
CA ILE A 185 11.30 -21.42 0.63
C ILE A 185 12.41 -21.78 -0.39
N ILE A 186 13.14 -20.79 -0.92
CA ILE A 186 14.29 -20.99 -1.83
C ILE A 186 15.58 -21.36 -1.06
N THR A 187 15.49 -22.06 0.07
CA THR A 187 16.67 -22.52 0.83
C THR A 187 16.88 -24.03 0.83
N THR A 188 16.00 -24.82 0.21
CA THR A 188 16.14 -26.29 0.17
C THR A 188 16.38 -26.89 -1.22
N ALA A 189 16.47 -26.09 -2.29
CA ALA A 189 16.64 -26.63 -3.65
C ALA A 189 17.69 -25.93 -4.52
N ILE A 190 18.68 -25.24 -3.93
CA ILE A 190 19.87 -24.78 -4.68
C ILE A 190 21.13 -25.24 -3.94
N THR A 191 21.33 -26.55 -3.89
CA THR A 191 22.66 -27.12 -3.74
C THR A 191 23.37 -27.00 -5.08
N GLY A 192 24.14 -25.92 -5.23
CA GLY A 192 25.08 -25.76 -6.34
C GLY A 192 24.99 -24.39 -7.00
N SER A 193 25.91 -23.51 -6.61
CA SER A 193 26.43 -22.42 -7.45
C SER A 193 25.54 -21.18 -7.60
N ILE A 194 25.75 -20.17 -6.75
CA ILE A 194 26.52 -18.95 -7.09
C ILE A 194 26.46 -18.00 -5.89
N ILE A 195 27.65 -17.53 -5.55
CA ILE A 195 28.01 -16.65 -4.46
C ILE A 195 27.31 -15.29 -4.62
N GLY A 196 26.73 -14.80 -3.51
CA GLY A 196 26.70 -13.37 -3.18
C GLY A 196 25.47 -12.57 -3.62
N LEU A 197 24.41 -12.58 -2.80
CA LEU A 197 23.76 -11.39 -2.21
C LEU A 197 22.45 -11.80 -1.55
N ILE A 198 22.52 -12.14 -0.26
CA ILE A 198 21.36 -12.28 0.61
C ILE A 198 20.92 -10.86 1.04
N PRO A 199 19.67 -10.43 0.80
CA PRO A 199 19.17 -9.19 1.37
C PRO A 199 18.99 -9.36 2.89
N LEU A 200 19.81 -8.63 3.65
CA LEU A 200 19.95 -8.55 5.12
C LEU A 200 18.69 -8.17 5.93
N VAL A 201 17.49 -8.20 5.35
CA VAL A 201 16.28 -7.63 5.97
C VAL A 201 15.83 -8.45 7.19
N GLY A 202 16.05 -9.77 7.19
CA GLY A 202 15.69 -10.63 8.32
C GLY A 202 16.62 -10.53 9.54
N ILE A 203 17.86 -10.07 9.36
CA ILE A 203 18.86 -9.98 10.44
C ILE A 203 18.69 -8.67 11.22
N LEU A 204 18.26 -7.58 10.57
CA LEU A 204 18.02 -6.30 11.25
C LEU A 204 16.88 -6.37 12.29
N TYR A 205 15.81 -7.09 12.00
CA TYR A 205 14.70 -7.22 12.96
C TYR A 205 15.11 -8.01 14.22
N LYS A 206 16.00 -9.00 14.06
CA LYS A 206 16.50 -9.81 15.19
C LYS A 206 17.61 -9.11 16.00
N ALA A 207 18.31 -8.15 15.40
CA ALA A 207 19.33 -7.35 16.07
C ALA A 207 18.77 -6.21 16.95
N SER A 208 17.48 -5.90 16.84
CA SER A 208 16.82 -4.84 17.63
C SER A 208 16.27 -5.34 18.98
N GLU A 209 16.23 -6.66 19.21
CA GLU A 209 15.74 -7.27 20.45
C GLU A 209 16.85 -7.61 21.48
N LEU A 210 18.10 -7.21 21.24
CA LEU A 210 19.23 -7.48 22.14
C LEU A 210 19.97 -6.20 22.54
N ASN A 211 19.37 -5.41 23.44
CA ASN A 211 20.03 -4.76 24.59
C ASN A 211 19.12 -3.69 25.22
N ILE A 212 18.18 -4.13 26.07
CA ILE A 212 17.85 -3.37 27.29
C ILE A 212 17.80 -4.42 28.41
N LYS A 213 18.91 -4.54 29.16
CA LYS A 213 18.93 -5.18 30.47
C LYS A 213 18.49 -4.12 31.49
N LEU A 214 17.46 -4.48 32.27
CA LEU A 214 16.95 -3.86 33.51
C LEU A 214 16.81 -2.32 33.52
#